data_AF-A0A1V4BNZ2-F1
#
_entry.id   AF-A0A1V4BNZ2-F1
#
_cell.length_a   1.000
_cell.length_b   1.000
_cell.length_c   1.000
_cell.angle_alpha   90.00
_cell.angle_beta   90.00
_cell.angle_gamma   90.00
#
_symmetry.space_group_name_H-M   'P 1'
#
loop_
_entity.id
_entity.type
_entity.pdbx_description
1 polymer ?
#
loop_
_entity_poly.entity_id
_entity_poly.type
_entity_poly.pdbx_seq_one_letter_code
_entity_poly.pdbx_strand_id
1 'polypeptide(L)'
;MPFRDWQLRLQDIIESIDEILEWTANMTFEDFSSNRVTLKAVLYNLGIIGEASRNIPSEVQLRYSQIPWRLMGDMRNVIFHEYFRVELAIAWRTIENNLTPLRSQLQEILENEAEN
;
A
#
# COMPACT_ATOMS: atom_id res chain seq x y z
N MET A 1 -10.46 17.93 0.52
CA MET A 1 -10.23 17.05 1.70
C MET A 1 -9.84 17.93 2.87
N PRO A 2 -10.33 17.67 4.09
CA PRO A 2 -9.82 18.38 5.26
C PRO A 2 -8.31 18.14 5.39
N PHE A 3 -7.61 19.08 6.04
CA PHE A 3 -6.19 18.96 6.34
C PHE A 3 -6.01 17.74 7.27
N ARG A 4 -5.56 16.61 6.71
CA ARG A 4 -5.21 15.41 7.47
C ARG A 4 -3.70 15.31 7.50
N ASP A 5 -3.17 15.10 8.69
CA ASP A 5 -1.73 15.01 8.90
C ASP A 5 -1.12 13.88 8.08
N TRP A 6 0.07 14.09 7.55
CA TRP A 6 0.68 13.14 6.62
C TRP A 6 1.18 11.88 7.34
N GLN A 7 1.52 11.97 8.63
CA GLN A 7 1.83 10.83 9.50
C GLN A 7 0.62 9.90 9.63
N LEU A 8 -0.60 10.45 9.75
CA LEU A 8 -1.83 9.63 9.79
C LEU A 8 -2.06 8.89 8.46
N ARG A 9 -1.56 9.42 7.34
CA ARG A 9 -1.63 8.74 6.04
C ARG A 9 -0.60 7.62 5.94
N LEU A 10 0.58 7.78 6.56
CA LEU A 10 1.52 6.68 6.67
C LEU A 10 0.97 5.54 7.54
N GLN A 11 0.28 5.90 8.63
CA GLN A 11 -0.43 4.92 9.45
C GLN A 11 -1.48 4.15 8.64
N ASP A 12 -2.30 4.83 7.82
CA ASP A 12 -3.24 4.12 6.92
C ASP A 12 -2.53 3.11 6.01
N ILE A 13 -1.37 3.48 5.47
CA ILE A 13 -0.60 2.60 4.58
C ILE A 13 -0.09 1.40 5.35
N ILE A 14 0.46 1.59 6.55
CA ILE A 14 0.97 0.52 7.41
C ILE A 14 -0.17 -0.44 7.81
N GLU A 15 -1.30 0.09 8.27
CA GLU A 15 -2.49 -0.71 8.63
C GLU A 15 -3.01 -1.52 7.43
N SER A 16 -3.10 -0.89 6.24
CA SER A 16 -3.51 -1.57 5.02
C SER A 16 -2.54 -2.69 4.62
N ILE A 17 -1.23 -2.49 4.83
CA ILE A 17 -0.22 -3.53 4.60
C ILE A 17 -0.39 -4.67 5.60
N ASP A 18 -0.57 -4.36 6.88
CA ASP A 18 -0.75 -5.36 7.93
C ASP A 18 -1.94 -6.27 7.67
N GLU A 19 -3.09 -5.68 7.32
CA GLU A 19 -4.29 -6.44 6.96
C GLU A 19 -4.05 -7.35 5.74
N ILE A 20 -3.38 -6.84 4.69
CA ILE A 20 -3.06 -7.65 3.53
C ILE A 20 -2.19 -8.85 3.92
N LEU A 21 -1.10 -8.60 4.66
CA LEU A 21 -0.15 -9.63 5.05
C LEU A 21 -0.81 -10.67 5.97
N GLU A 22 -1.66 -10.24 6.91
CA GLU A 22 -2.41 -11.15 7.79
C GLU A 22 -3.31 -12.10 7.00
N TRP A 23 -4.10 -11.56 6.06
CA TRP A 23 -5.06 -12.37 5.30
C TRP A 23 -4.40 -13.31 4.29
N THR A 24 -3.20 -12.98 3.81
CA THR A 24 -2.47 -13.77 2.82
C THR A 24 -1.37 -14.65 3.37
N ALA A 25 -1.04 -14.55 4.67
CA ALA A 25 0.13 -15.20 5.29
C ALA A 25 0.30 -16.71 5.01
N ASN A 26 -0.81 -17.43 4.82
CA ASN A 26 -0.81 -18.88 4.57
C ASN A 26 -1.49 -19.26 3.25
N MET A 27 -1.57 -18.33 2.30
CA MET A 27 -2.17 -18.56 0.99
C MET A 27 -1.11 -18.87 -0.05
N THR A 28 -1.42 -19.79 -0.95
CA THR A 28 -0.73 -19.87 -2.25
C THR A 28 -1.32 -18.87 -3.24
N PHE A 29 -0.69 -18.71 -4.39
CA PHE A 29 -1.26 -17.91 -5.48
C PHE A 29 -2.60 -18.49 -5.96
N GLU A 30 -2.74 -19.81 -5.99
CA GLU A 30 -3.97 -20.50 -6.35
C GLU A 30 -5.10 -20.24 -5.34
N ASP A 31 -4.78 -20.25 -4.04
CA ASP A 31 -5.75 -19.90 -2.98
C ASP A 31 -6.18 -18.43 -3.11
N PHE A 32 -5.22 -17.53 -3.30
CA PHE A 32 -5.48 -16.10 -3.45
C PHE A 32 -6.34 -15.80 -4.69
N SER A 33 -5.99 -16.38 -5.84
CA SER A 33 -6.66 -16.11 -7.12
C SER A 33 -8.06 -16.71 -7.20
N SER A 34 -8.33 -17.77 -6.43
CA SER A 34 -9.66 -18.40 -6.36
C SER A 34 -10.55 -17.80 -5.25
N ASN A 35 -9.97 -17.15 -4.24
CA ASN A 35 -10.72 -16.52 -3.14
C ASN A 35 -11.15 -15.08 -3.46
N ARG A 36 -12.37 -14.92 -3.98
CA ARG A 36 -12.94 -13.63 -4.38
C ARG A 36 -13.08 -12.61 -3.24
N VAL A 37 -13.24 -13.05 -2.00
CA VAL A 37 -13.39 -12.16 -0.85
C VAL A 37 -12.03 -11.56 -0.51
N THR A 38 -11.01 -12.39 -0.34
CA THR A 38 -9.64 -11.94 -0.06
C THR A 38 -9.10 -11.07 -1.19
N LEU A 39 -9.32 -11.46 -2.45
CA LEU A 39 -8.91 -10.67 -3.61
C LEU A 39 -9.50 -9.25 -3.56
N LYS A 40 -10.80 -9.11 -3.29
CA LYS A 40 -11.44 -7.79 -3.19
C LYS A 40 -10.90 -6.98 -2.01
N ALA A 41 -10.68 -7.62 -0.87
CA ALA A 41 -10.16 -6.97 0.33
C ALA A 41 -8.73 -6.46 0.09
N VAL A 42 -7.87 -7.27 -0.53
CA VAL A 42 -6.51 -6.88 -0.93
C VAL A 42 -6.53 -5.72 -1.93
N LEU A 43 -7.35 -5.78 -2.98
CA LEU A 43 -7.45 -4.68 -3.96
C LEU A 43 -7.93 -3.38 -3.32
N TYR A 44 -8.86 -3.46 -2.37
CA TYR A 44 -9.33 -2.29 -1.63
C TYR A 44 -8.19 -1.67 -0.81
N ASN A 45 -7.42 -2.47 -0.06
CA ASN A 45 -6.29 -1.99 0.72
C ASN A 45 -5.14 -1.46 -0.14
N LEU A 46 -4.81 -2.09 -1.26
CA LEU A 46 -3.88 -1.52 -2.25
C LEU A 46 -4.38 -0.17 -2.79
N GLY A 47 -5.70 -0.02 -2.96
CA GLY A 47 -6.34 1.24 -3.29
C GLY A 47 -6.13 2.33 -2.23
N ILE A 48 -6.31 2.00 -0.94
CA ILE A 48 -6.04 2.89 0.19
C ILE A 48 -4.57 3.31 0.20
N ILE A 49 -3.65 2.35 0.06
CA ILE A 49 -2.20 2.61 0.02
C ILE A 49 -1.87 3.66 -1.05
N GLY A 50 -2.41 3.51 -2.27
CA GLY A 50 -2.14 4.46 -3.34
C GLY A 50 -2.81 5.83 -3.13
N GLU A 51 -4.02 5.87 -2.58
CA GLU A 51 -4.71 7.14 -2.26
C GLU A 51 -3.97 7.90 -1.15
N ALA A 52 -3.58 7.22 -0.07
CA ALA A 52 -2.82 7.80 1.02
C ALA A 52 -1.46 8.35 0.51
N SER A 53 -0.75 7.56 -0.30
CA SER A 53 0.54 7.93 -0.89
C SER A 53 0.48 9.19 -1.76
N ARG A 54 -0.55 9.34 -2.59
CA ARG A 54 -0.73 10.53 -3.45
C ARG A 54 -0.97 11.81 -2.68
N ASN A 55 -1.52 11.69 -1.47
CA ASN A 55 -1.87 12.82 -0.63
C ASN A 55 -0.77 13.16 0.41
N ILE A 56 0.39 12.51 0.34
CA ILE A 56 1.58 12.93 1.10
C ILE A 56 2.12 14.25 0.50
N PRO A 57 2.47 15.27 1.32
CA PRO A 57 3.03 16.52 0.82
C PRO A 57 4.30 16.32 -0.01
N SER A 58 4.51 17.17 -1.01
CA SER A 58 5.69 17.06 -1.88
C SER A 58 7.01 17.19 -1.13
N GLU A 59 7.08 18.01 -0.08
CA GLU A 59 8.30 18.15 0.71
C GLU A 59 8.67 16.83 1.41
N VAL A 60 7.67 16.09 1.90
CA VAL A 60 7.84 14.79 2.55
C VAL A 60 8.22 13.73 1.51
N GLN A 61 7.56 13.73 0.35
CA GLN A 61 7.91 12.80 -0.73
C GLN A 61 9.36 12.99 -1.22
N LEU A 62 9.82 14.24 -1.30
CA LEU A 62 11.19 14.57 -1.68
C LEU A 62 12.19 14.18 -0.59
N ARG A 63 11.84 14.40 0.69
CA ARG A 63 12.66 14.01 1.86
C ARG A 63 12.86 12.49 1.89
N TYR A 64 11.80 11.73 1.64
CA TYR A 64 11.81 10.26 1.66
C TYR A 64 11.68 9.67 0.26
N SER A 65 12.60 10.04 -0.63
CA SER A 65 12.58 9.65 -2.05
C SER A 65 12.85 8.16 -2.31
N GLN A 66 13.33 7.41 -1.30
CA GLN A 66 13.47 5.96 -1.36
C GLN A 66 12.12 5.22 -1.39
N ILE A 67 11.06 5.87 -0.89
CA ILE A 67 9.71 5.29 -0.92
C ILE A 67 9.10 5.52 -2.31
N PRO A 68 8.51 4.48 -2.94
CA PRO A 68 8.00 4.59 -4.30
C PRO A 68 6.61 5.25 -4.37
N TRP A 69 6.48 6.49 -3.86
CA TRP A 69 5.21 7.23 -3.73
C TRP A 69 4.38 7.26 -5.02
N ARG A 70 5.05 7.59 -6.13
CA ARG A 70 4.41 7.67 -7.44
C ARG A 70 3.88 6.33 -7.91
N LEU A 71 4.66 5.26 -7.73
CA LEU A 71 4.25 3.91 -8.13
C LEU A 71 3.02 3.45 -7.35
N MET A 72 3.00 3.69 -6.03
CA MET A 72 1.82 3.38 -5.20
C MET A 72 0.60 4.17 -5.66
N GLY A 73 0.77 5.46 -5.97
CA GLY A 73 -0.30 6.29 -6.51
C GLY A 73 -0.81 5.85 -7.89
N ASP A 74 0.07 5.37 -8.76
CA ASP A 74 -0.28 4.88 -10.09
C ASP A 74 -1.00 3.52 -10.00
N MET A 75 -0.63 2.66 -9.05
CA MET A 75 -1.33 1.40 -8.77
C MET A 75 -2.81 1.62 -8.45
N ARG A 76 -3.15 2.65 -7.65
CA ARG A 76 -4.55 3.03 -7.37
C ARG A 76 -5.33 3.35 -8.63
N ASN A 77 -4.71 3.97 -9.63
CA ASN A 77 -5.38 4.25 -10.91
C ASN A 77 -5.71 2.95 -11.66
N VAL A 78 -4.78 2.00 -11.70
CA VAL A 78 -5.01 0.69 -12.31
C VAL A 78 -6.14 -0.05 -11.58
N ILE A 79 -6.13 -0.06 -10.24
CA ILE A 79 -7.13 -0.78 -9.44
C ILE A 79 -8.55 -0.22 -9.61
N PHE A 80 -8.73 1.10 -9.72
CA PHE A 80 -10.09 1.68 -9.77
C PHE A 80 -10.57 2.07 -11.17
N HIS A 81 -9.67 2.39 -12.11
CA HIS A 81 -10.04 2.83 -13.45
C HIS A 81 -9.75 1.78 -14.52
N GLU A 82 -8.82 0.86 -14.27
CA GLU A 82 -8.43 -0.20 -15.20
C GLU A 82 -8.51 -1.58 -14.53
N TYR A 83 -9.47 -1.78 -13.61
CA TYR A 83 -9.55 -2.99 -12.77
C TYR A 83 -9.60 -4.30 -13.57
N PHE A 84 -10.12 -4.26 -14.80
CA PHE A 84 -10.16 -5.38 -15.74
C PHE A 84 -8.76 -5.78 -16.27
N ARG A 85 -7.75 -4.93 -16.10
CA ARG A 85 -6.34 -5.18 -16.43
C ARG A 85 -5.51 -5.59 -15.22
N VAL A 86 -6.10 -5.69 -14.03
CA VAL A 86 -5.36 -6.12 -12.84
C VAL A 86 -4.92 -7.57 -13.04
N GLU A 87 -3.62 -7.73 -13.30
CA GLU A 87 -2.99 -9.04 -13.34
C GLU A 87 -2.78 -9.53 -11.91
N LEU A 88 -3.54 -10.55 -11.51
CA LEU A 88 -3.48 -11.10 -10.14
C LEU A 88 -2.07 -11.56 -9.77
N ALA A 89 -1.28 -12.02 -10.74
CA ALA A 89 0.11 -12.37 -10.54
C ALA A 89 0.98 -11.17 -10.13
N ILE A 90 0.70 -9.97 -10.65
CA ILE A 90 1.39 -8.74 -10.25
C ILE A 90 1.00 -8.38 -8.81
N ALA A 91 -0.31 -8.38 -8.50
CA ALA A 91 -0.78 -8.11 -7.14
C ALA A 91 -0.15 -9.08 -6.13
N TRP A 92 -0.14 -10.38 -6.44
CA TRP A 92 0.50 -11.40 -5.60
C TRP A 92 2.00 -11.15 -5.40
N ARG A 93 2.73 -10.82 -6.47
CA ARG A 93 4.15 -10.47 -6.36
C ARG A 93 4.39 -9.23 -5.51
N THR A 94 3.50 -8.23 -5.56
CA THR A 94 3.57 -7.05 -4.71
C THR A 94 3.43 -7.42 -3.24
N ILE A 95 2.48 -8.30 -2.91
CA ILE A 95 2.28 -8.81 -1.54
C ILE A 95 3.56 -9.48 -1.03
N GLU A 96 4.09 -10.43 -1.81
CA GLU A 96 5.24 -11.26 -1.40
C GLU A 96 6.54 -10.46 -1.28
N ASN A 97 6.78 -9.48 -2.14
CA ASN A 97 8.12 -8.88 -2.29
C ASN A 97 8.20 -7.41 -1.88
N ASN A 98 7.09 -6.67 -1.87
CA ASN A 98 7.13 -5.21 -1.74
C ASN A 98 6.49 -4.68 -0.47
N LEU A 99 5.44 -5.33 0.04
CA LEU A 99 4.70 -4.79 1.18
C LEU A 99 5.48 -4.85 2.49
N THR A 100 6.15 -5.96 2.80
CA THR A 100 6.95 -6.09 4.03
C THR A 100 8.09 -5.05 4.11
N PRO A 101 8.94 -4.89 3.08
CA PRO A 101 9.97 -3.84 3.11
C PRO A 101 9.38 -2.43 3.22
N LEU A 102 8.31 -2.13 2.46
CA LEU A 102 7.65 -0.84 2.48
C LEU A 102 7.14 -0.50 3.89
N ARG A 103 6.48 -1.45 4.56
CA ARG A 103 5.99 -1.29 5.93
C ARG A 103 7.11 -0.89 6.89
N SER A 104 8.24 -1.61 6.86
CA SER A 104 9.38 -1.32 7.70
C SER A 104 9.94 0.09 7.47
N GLN A 105 10.06 0.50 6.20
CA GLN A 105 10.56 1.83 5.87
C GLN A 105 9.61 2.95 6.33
N LEU A 106 8.29 2.74 6.22
CA LEU A 106 7.30 3.72 6.68
C LEU A 106 7.26 3.83 8.21
N GLN A 107 7.43 2.71 8.91
CA GLN A 107 7.54 2.69 10.37
C GLN A 107 8.78 3.47 10.84
N GLU A 108 9.92 3.27 10.21
CA GLU A 108 11.16 4.02 10.50
C GLU A 108 10.97 5.53 10.26
N ILE A 109 10.23 5.94 9.24
CA ILE A 109 9.92 7.36 8.99
C ILE A 109 9.09 7.95 10.14
N LEU A 110 8.07 7.24 10.61
CA LEU A 110 7.22 7.70 11.71
C LEU A 110 8.00 7.83 13.03
N GLU A 111 8.90 6.89 13.30
CA GLU A 111 9.75 6.93 14.50
C GLU A 111 10.72 8.12 14.45
N ASN A 112 11.41 8.31 13.33
CA ASN A 112 12.35 9.43 13.15
C ASN A 112 11.67 10.80 13.30
N GLU A 113 10.42 10.95 12.88
CA GLU A 113 9.69 12.23 12.96
C GLU A 113 8.96 12.43 14.30
N ALA A 114 8.85 11.38 15.13
CA ALA A 114 8.38 11.50 16.51
C ALA A 114 9.51 11.88 17.49
N GLU A 115 10.76 11.57 17.14
CA GLU A 115 11.96 11.91 17.92
C GLU A 115 12.51 13.33 17.66
N ASN A 116 12.02 14.01 16.61
CA ASN A 116 12.38 15.38 16.23
C ASN A 116 11.32 16.41 16.66
#